data_AF-A0A6F8TCS6-F1
#
_entry.id   AF-A0A6F8TCS6-F1
#
_cell.length_a   1.000
_cell.length_b   1.000
_cell.length_c   1.000
_cell.angle_alpha   90.00
_cell.angle_beta   90.00
_cell.angle_gamma   90.00
#
_symmetry.space_group_name_H-M   'P 1'
#
loop_
_entity.id
_entity.type
_entity.pdbx_description
1 polymer ?
#
loop_
_entity_poly.entity_id
_entity_poly.type
_entity_poly.pdbx_seq_one_letter_code
_entity_poly.pdbx_strand_id
1 'polypeptide(L)'
;MQPIDFVMIWVDSTDTKWQQQYIYYKSKETKTKIDELVDQCRYRDWNNLHYWFRSVEKFCPWVRKIHLVTCGHFPEFLVKNHPKLNLVTHDQIIEPHCLPTFNSHAIEINIHKIEGLAEHFVYFNDDTFINSPLKPEFFFKNGLPCDGIQLQPLMVVGKRTF
;
A
#
# COMPACT_ATOMS: atom_id res chain seq x y z
N MET A 1 24.78 -3.22 8.65
CA MET A 1 23.31 -3.20 8.74
C MET A 1 22.78 -3.83 7.47
N GLN A 2 21.82 -4.75 7.57
CA GLN A 2 21.15 -5.31 6.39
C GLN A 2 20.40 -4.20 5.64
N PRO A 3 20.21 -4.31 4.31
CA PRO A 3 19.41 -3.36 3.57
C PRO A 3 17.96 -3.39 4.07
N ILE A 4 17.33 -2.21 4.12
CA ILE A 4 15.91 -2.08 4.47
C ILE A 4 15.17 -1.49 3.29
N ASP A 5 14.10 -2.16 2.89
CA ASP A 5 13.18 -1.68 1.86
C ASP A 5 11.86 -1.21 2.45
N PHE A 6 11.19 -0.31 1.75
CA PHE A 6 9.80 0.05 2.04
C PHE A 6 8.88 -0.56 1.00
N VAL A 7 7.71 -1.01 1.43
CA VAL A 7 6.64 -1.53 0.58
C VAL A 7 5.38 -0.70 0.81
N MET A 8 4.72 -0.31 -0.27
CA MET A 8 3.44 0.40 -0.21
C MET A 8 2.51 -0.18 -1.26
N ILE A 9 1.26 -0.46 -0.87
CA ILE A 9 0.19 -0.78 -1.81
C ILE A 9 -0.59 0.50 -2.13
N TRP A 10 -1.04 0.64 -3.38
CA TRP A 10 -1.85 1.78 -3.80
C TRP A 10 -2.70 1.43 -5.02
N VAL A 11 -3.83 2.09 -5.16
CA VAL A 11 -4.75 1.95 -6.30
C VAL A 11 -5.23 3.33 -6.76
N ASP A 12 -5.25 3.53 -8.08
CA ASP A 12 -5.96 4.65 -8.69
C ASP A 12 -7.44 4.29 -8.82
N SER A 13 -8.27 4.80 -7.92
CA SER A 13 -9.72 4.60 -7.99
C SER A 13 -10.39 5.33 -9.14
N THR A 14 -9.70 6.24 -9.82
CA THR A 14 -10.20 6.96 -11.00
C THR A 14 -9.93 6.22 -12.31
N ASP A 15 -9.13 5.15 -12.28
CA ASP A 15 -8.85 4.32 -13.45
C ASP A 15 -10.12 3.61 -13.95
N THR A 16 -10.58 4.01 -15.13
CA THR A 16 -11.81 3.48 -15.74
C THR A 16 -11.77 1.97 -16.02
N LYS A 17 -10.59 1.40 -16.33
CA LYS A 17 -10.47 -0.05 -16.56
C LYS A 17 -10.59 -0.81 -15.25
N TRP A 18 -9.94 -0.30 -14.20
CA TRP A 18 -10.06 -0.84 -12.85
C TRP A 18 -11.51 -0.79 -12.36
N GLN A 19 -12.19 0.35 -12.53
CA GLN A 19 -13.60 0.53 -12.16
C GLN A 19 -14.51 -0.48 -12.89
N GLN A 20 -14.32 -0.65 -14.20
CA GLN A 20 -15.08 -1.62 -15.00
C GLN A 20 -14.87 -3.06 -14.52
N GLN A 21 -13.63 -3.43 -14.20
CA GLN A 21 -13.33 -4.75 -13.64
C GLN A 21 -13.99 -4.91 -12.26
N TYR A 22 -13.84 -3.93 -11.37
CA TYR A 22 -14.47 -3.96 -10.05
C TYR A 22 -15.98 -4.20 -10.16
N ILE A 23 -16.67 -3.37 -10.96
CA ILE A 23 -18.12 -3.45 -11.15
C ILE A 23 -18.53 -4.82 -11.70
N TYR A 24 -17.81 -5.35 -12.69
CA TYR A 24 -18.08 -6.66 -13.27
C TYR A 24 -17.97 -7.79 -12.24
N TYR A 25 -16.84 -7.87 -11.52
CA TYR A 25 -16.60 -8.93 -10.55
C TYR A 25 -17.49 -8.80 -9.32
N LYS A 26 -17.76 -7.57 -8.84
CA LYS A 26 -18.66 -7.34 -7.70
C LYS A 26 -20.11 -7.66 -8.04
N SER A 27 -20.56 -7.37 -9.26
CA SER A 27 -21.89 -7.78 -9.74
C SER A 27 -22.02 -9.30 -9.77
N LYS A 28 -20.97 -10.00 -10.20
CA LYS A 28 -20.94 -11.47 -10.24
C LYS A 28 -20.95 -12.08 -8.84
N GLU A 29 -20.18 -11.53 -7.90
CA GLU A 29 -20.12 -11.96 -6.50
C GLU A 29 -21.48 -11.81 -5.80
N THR A 30 -22.13 -10.65 -5.98
CA THR A 30 -23.40 -10.30 -5.31
C THR A 30 -24.63 -10.82 -6.05
N LYS A 31 -24.48 -11.39 -7.25
CA LYS A 31 -25.57 -11.78 -8.16
C LYS A 31 -26.57 -10.64 -8.41
N THR A 32 -26.12 -9.40 -8.33
CA THR A 32 -26.92 -8.18 -8.48
C THR A 32 -26.20 -7.25 -9.44
N LYS A 33 -26.93 -6.50 -10.26
CA LYS A 33 -26.34 -5.50 -11.14
C LYS A 33 -25.81 -4.33 -10.29
N ILE A 34 -24.50 -4.19 -10.24
CA ILE A 34 -23.82 -3.00 -9.72
C ILE A 34 -23.56 -2.08 -10.91
N ASP A 35 -23.90 -0.81 -10.79
CA ASP A 35 -23.66 0.20 -11.84
C ASP A 35 -22.57 1.22 -11.45
N GLU A 36 -22.14 1.22 -10.17
CA GLU A 36 -21.17 2.16 -9.61
C GLU A 36 -20.29 1.48 -8.56
N LEU A 37 -19.15 2.11 -8.23
CA LEU A 37 -18.29 1.63 -7.15
C LEU A 37 -19.04 1.62 -5.80
N VAL A 38 -19.05 0.47 -5.14
CA VAL A 38 -19.51 0.33 -3.76
C VAL A 38 -18.34 0.68 -2.82
N ASP A 39 -18.63 1.35 -1.71
CA ASP A 39 -17.64 1.76 -0.72
C ASP A 39 -16.49 2.62 -1.29
N GLN A 40 -16.82 3.63 -2.10
CA GLN A 40 -15.83 4.53 -2.73
C GLN A 40 -14.82 5.12 -1.74
N CYS A 41 -15.21 5.34 -0.48
CA CYS A 41 -14.32 5.82 0.56
C CYS A 41 -13.12 4.89 0.84
N ARG A 42 -13.22 3.59 0.51
CA ARG A 42 -12.16 2.59 0.66
C ARG A 42 -11.05 2.70 -0.40
N TYR A 43 -11.36 3.28 -1.55
CA TYR A 43 -10.43 3.37 -2.69
C TYR A 43 -10.06 4.81 -3.03
N ARG A 44 -10.71 5.80 -2.38
CA ARG A 44 -10.48 7.22 -2.64
C ARG A 44 -9.02 7.58 -2.39
N ASP A 45 -8.36 8.05 -3.45
CA ASP A 45 -7.05 8.68 -3.35
C ASP A 45 -7.21 10.11 -2.80
N TRP A 46 -6.37 10.45 -1.82
CA TRP A 46 -6.31 11.79 -1.23
C TRP A 46 -5.36 12.72 -1.98
N ASN A 47 -4.73 12.26 -3.06
CA ASN A 47 -3.71 12.97 -3.81
C ASN A 47 -2.61 13.50 -2.88
N ASN A 48 -2.13 12.61 -2.00
CA ASN A 48 -1.12 12.92 -0.98
C ASN A 48 0.13 12.04 -1.12
N LEU A 49 0.12 11.09 -2.05
CA LEU A 49 1.20 10.12 -2.23
C LEU A 49 2.54 10.78 -2.56
N HIS A 50 2.54 11.90 -3.29
CA HIS A 50 3.76 12.66 -3.55
C HIS A 50 4.39 13.20 -2.27
N TYR A 51 3.60 13.59 -1.26
CA TYR A 51 4.13 14.00 0.03
C TYR A 51 4.74 12.81 0.79
N TRP A 52 4.18 11.61 0.65
CA TRP A 52 4.74 10.41 1.24
C TRP A 52 6.14 10.13 0.68
N PHE A 53 6.30 10.14 -0.65
CA PHE A 53 7.61 9.93 -1.29
C PHE A 53 8.64 11.00 -0.88
N ARG A 54 8.24 12.27 -0.80
CA ARG A 54 9.11 13.36 -0.34
C ARG A 54 9.49 13.24 1.13
N SER A 55 8.56 12.76 1.95
CA SER A 55 8.82 12.45 3.35
C SER A 55 9.87 11.34 3.49
N VAL A 56 9.71 10.22 2.78
CA VAL A 56 10.68 9.12 2.81
C VAL A 56 12.07 9.57 2.35
N GLU A 57 12.14 10.32 1.24
CA GLU A 57 13.40 10.89 0.74
C GLU A 57 14.10 11.78 1.78
N LYS A 58 13.33 12.62 2.48
CA LYS A 58 13.85 13.58 3.47
C LYS A 58 14.24 12.92 4.79
N PHE A 59 13.42 12.00 5.28
CA PHE A 59 13.48 11.50 6.66
C PHE A 59 14.07 10.10 6.78
N CYS A 60 14.08 9.32 5.69
CA CYS A 60 14.62 7.96 5.65
C CYS A 60 15.55 7.75 4.44
N PRO A 61 16.58 8.60 4.22
CA PRO A 61 17.44 8.51 3.04
C PRO A 61 18.26 7.19 2.96
N TRP A 62 18.36 6.47 4.08
CA TRP A 62 19.02 5.17 4.21
C TRP A 62 18.22 4.01 3.60
N VAL A 63 16.94 4.20 3.26
CA VAL A 63 16.12 3.17 2.59
C VAL A 63 16.79 2.79 1.27
N ARG A 64 16.91 1.47 1.04
CA ARG A 64 17.52 0.95 -0.17
C ARG A 64 16.58 1.10 -1.36
N LYS A 65 15.36 0.56 -1.25
CA LYS A 65 14.37 0.53 -2.33
C LYS A 65 12.95 0.70 -1.79
N ILE A 66 12.09 1.33 -2.58
CA ILE A 66 10.65 1.44 -2.38
C ILE A 66 9.98 0.54 -3.42
N HIS A 67 9.19 -0.43 -2.96
CA HIS A 67 8.38 -1.30 -3.79
C HIS A 67 6.94 -0.77 -3.76
N LEU A 68 6.51 -0.17 -4.86
CA LEU A 68 5.14 0.30 -5.03
C LEU A 68 4.32 -0.78 -5.74
N VAL A 69 3.41 -1.41 -5.00
CA VAL A 69 2.57 -2.51 -5.47
C VAL A 69 1.21 -1.94 -5.90
N THR A 70 0.82 -2.19 -7.15
CA THR A 70 -0.45 -1.69 -7.73
C THR A 70 -1.14 -2.74 -8.59
N CYS A 71 -2.37 -2.46 -9.04
CA CYS A 71 -3.07 -3.32 -10.01
C CYS A 71 -2.78 -2.97 -11.48
N GLY A 72 -1.56 -2.50 -11.80
CA GLY A 72 -1.12 -2.28 -13.19
C GLY A 72 -1.13 -0.82 -13.66
N HIS A 73 -1.60 0.11 -12.84
CA HIS A 73 -1.45 1.55 -13.03
C HIS A 73 -0.46 2.15 -12.03
N PHE A 74 0.10 3.32 -12.34
CA PHE A 74 1.08 3.97 -11.47
C PHE A 74 0.84 5.49 -11.47
N PRO A 75 1.06 6.17 -10.33
CA PRO A 75 0.91 7.62 -10.23
C PRO A 75 1.77 8.35 -11.26
N GLU A 76 1.18 9.34 -11.96
CA GLU A 76 1.84 10.05 -13.06
C GLU A 76 3.09 10.83 -12.63
N PHE A 77 3.12 11.30 -11.37
CA PHE A 77 4.24 12.08 -10.85
C PHE A 77 5.52 11.25 -10.65
N LEU A 78 5.45 9.91 -10.74
CA LEU A 78 6.60 9.05 -10.48
C LEU A 78 7.60 9.05 -11.64
N VAL A 79 8.87 9.22 -11.28
CA VAL A 79 9.99 8.94 -12.18
C VAL A 79 10.20 7.42 -12.24
N LYS A 80 9.57 6.78 -13.23
CA LYS A 80 9.51 5.30 -13.33
C LYS A 80 10.87 4.60 -13.29
N ASN A 81 11.92 5.23 -13.82
CA ASN A 81 13.28 4.66 -13.87
C ASN A 81 14.17 5.09 -12.70
N HIS A 82 13.58 5.51 -11.57
CA HIS A 82 14.35 5.91 -10.40
C HIS A 82 15.03 4.68 -9.77
N PRO A 83 16.35 4.71 -9.45
CA PRO A 83 17.10 3.53 -9.02
C PRO A 83 16.62 2.93 -7.69
N LYS A 84 15.99 3.75 -6.84
CA LYS A 84 15.37 3.29 -5.58
C LYS A 84 13.89 2.92 -5.71
N LEU A 85 13.29 2.97 -6.89
CA LEU A 85 11.88 2.63 -7.08
C LEU A 85 11.77 1.30 -7.81
N ASN A 86 10.90 0.43 -7.30
CA ASN A 86 10.48 -0.79 -7.97
C ASN A 86 8.97 -0.77 -8.10
N LEU A 87 8.48 -0.86 -9.34
CA LEU A 87 7.07 -0.86 -9.66
C LEU A 87 6.61 -2.30 -9.80
N VAL A 88 5.70 -2.72 -8.93
CA VAL A 88 5.24 -4.10 -8.82
C VAL A 88 3.75 -4.16 -9.14
N THR A 89 3.34 -5.14 -9.93
CA THR A 89 1.93 -5.37 -10.23
C THR A 89 1.39 -6.59 -9.46
N HIS A 90 0.09 -6.62 -9.17
CA HIS A 90 -0.52 -7.72 -8.42
C HIS A 90 -0.24 -9.12 -9.01
N ASP A 91 -0.23 -9.25 -10.35
CA ASP A 91 0.06 -10.49 -11.07
C ASP A 91 1.51 -10.97 -10.96
N GLN A 92 2.44 -10.13 -10.49
CA GLN A 92 3.81 -10.55 -10.19
C GLN A 92 3.93 -11.26 -8.84
N ILE A 93 2.97 -11.08 -7.93
CA ILE A 93 3.05 -11.62 -6.55
C ILE A 93 1.86 -12.49 -6.17
N ILE A 94 0.75 -12.42 -6.91
CA ILE A 94 -0.48 -13.19 -6.64
C ILE A 94 -0.68 -14.22 -7.74
N GLU A 95 -1.04 -15.44 -7.34
CA GLU A 95 -1.36 -16.51 -8.28
C GLU A 95 -2.51 -16.12 -9.23
N PRO A 96 -2.45 -16.45 -10.53
CA PRO A 96 -3.43 -16.00 -11.52
C PRO A 96 -4.89 -16.37 -11.18
N HIS A 97 -5.11 -17.52 -10.53
CA HIS A 97 -6.46 -17.97 -10.15
C HIS A 97 -7.07 -17.19 -8.98
N CYS A 98 -6.27 -16.39 -8.26
CA CYS A 98 -6.72 -15.49 -7.21
C CYS A 98 -6.98 -14.06 -7.71
N LEU A 99 -6.83 -13.81 -9.02
CA LEU A 99 -6.97 -12.48 -9.63
C LEU A 99 -8.26 -12.36 -10.48
N PRO A 100 -8.81 -11.13 -10.62
CA PRO A 100 -8.39 -9.93 -9.90
C PRO A 100 -8.84 -9.96 -8.42
N THR A 101 -8.11 -9.21 -7.58
CA THR A 101 -8.50 -8.95 -6.19
C THR A 101 -8.58 -7.45 -5.95
N PHE A 102 -9.56 -7.05 -5.14
CA PHE A 102 -9.77 -5.68 -4.66
C PHE A 102 -9.64 -5.58 -3.13
N ASN A 103 -9.10 -6.63 -2.51
CA ASN A 103 -8.93 -6.75 -1.07
C ASN A 103 -7.44 -6.56 -0.71
N SER A 104 -7.14 -5.52 0.06
CA SER A 104 -5.77 -5.20 0.48
C SER A 104 -5.10 -6.36 1.22
N HIS A 105 -5.81 -7.03 2.14
CA HIS A 105 -5.26 -8.16 2.88
C HIS A 105 -4.80 -9.32 1.98
N ALA A 106 -5.50 -9.55 0.86
CA ALA A 106 -5.10 -10.56 -0.12
C ALA A 106 -3.82 -10.15 -0.87
N ILE A 107 -3.56 -8.85 -1.02
CA ILE A 107 -2.32 -8.32 -1.58
C ILE A 107 -1.21 -8.38 -0.53
N GLU A 108 -1.48 -7.92 0.68
CA GLU A 108 -0.55 -7.84 1.82
C GLU A 108 0.09 -9.21 2.13
N ILE A 109 -0.70 -10.28 2.18
CA ILE A 109 -0.18 -11.63 2.45
C ILE A 109 0.82 -12.11 1.38
N ASN A 110 0.82 -11.53 0.19
CA ASN A 110 1.72 -11.89 -0.92
C ASN A 110 2.95 -10.96 -1.06
N ILE A 111 3.10 -9.92 -0.23
CA ILE A 111 4.22 -8.95 -0.32
C ILE A 111 5.60 -9.65 -0.26
N HIS A 112 5.74 -10.71 0.52
CA HIS A 112 6.98 -11.47 0.64
C HIS A 112 7.47 -12.10 -0.67
N LYS A 113 6.61 -12.18 -1.70
CA LYS A 113 6.94 -12.73 -3.03
C LYS A 113 7.52 -11.69 -4.00
N ILE A 114 7.60 -10.42 -3.59
CA ILE A 114 8.16 -9.36 -4.44
C ILE A 114 9.61 -9.70 -4.79
N GLU A 115 9.92 -9.75 -6.09
CA GLU A 115 11.28 -10.02 -6.56
C GLU A 115 12.26 -8.95 -6.06
N GLY A 116 13.36 -9.41 -5.46
CA GLY A 116 14.43 -8.56 -4.96
C GLY A 116 14.10 -7.77 -3.69
N LEU A 117 12.99 -8.09 -3.00
CA LEU A 117 12.67 -7.56 -1.66
C LEU A 117 13.75 -7.98 -0.65
N ALA A 118 14.20 -7.04 0.18
CA ALA A 118 15.13 -7.32 1.27
C ALA A 118 14.45 -8.11 2.40
N GLU A 119 15.24 -8.90 3.13
CA GLU A 119 14.79 -9.61 4.35
C GLU A 119 14.18 -8.66 5.38
N HIS A 120 14.73 -7.45 5.50
CA HIS A 120 14.16 -6.39 6.32
C HIS A 120 13.36 -5.44 5.44
N PHE A 121 12.05 -5.39 5.64
CA PHE A 121 11.19 -4.42 4.97
C PHE A 121 10.14 -3.85 5.91
N VAL A 122 9.67 -2.64 5.60
CA VAL A 122 8.58 -1.97 6.32
C VAL A 122 7.43 -1.76 5.35
N TYR A 123 6.25 -2.25 5.73
CA TYR A 123 5.01 -2.03 4.99
C TYR A 123 4.30 -0.76 5.46
N PHE A 124 3.80 0.02 4.51
CA PHE A 124 2.99 1.22 4.74
C PHE A 124 1.66 1.10 4.00
N ASN A 125 0.57 1.51 4.67
CA ASN A 125 -0.61 2.02 3.97
C ASN A 125 -0.30 3.41 3.41
N ASP A 126 -1.01 3.82 2.37
CA ASP A 126 -0.86 5.11 1.69
C ASP A 126 -1.27 6.32 2.55
N ASP A 127 -2.01 6.09 3.63
CA ASP A 127 -2.41 7.08 4.63
C ASP A 127 -1.44 7.21 5.83
N THR A 128 -0.31 6.50 5.82
CA THR A 128 0.66 6.50 6.92
C THR A 128 1.92 7.28 6.57
N PHE A 129 2.16 8.40 7.28
CA PHE A 129 3.23 9.34 6.97
C PHE A 129 4.34 9.37 8.00
N ILE A 130 5.59 9.45 7.50
CA ILE A 130 6.74 9.83 8.31
C ILE A 130 6.78 11.36 8.37
N ASN A 131 6.98 11.96 9.54
CA ASN A 131 6.94 13.42 9.71
C ASN A 131 8.19 13.99 10.37
N SER A 132 9.17 13.14 10.68
CA SER A 132 10.44 13.51 11.30
C SER A 132 11.52 12.49 10.92
N PRO A 133 12.82 12.85 10.98
CA PRO A 133 13.91 11.94 10.65
C PRO A 133 13.86 10.66 11.48
N LEU A 134 13.85 9.51 10.81
CA LEU A 134 13.93 8.20 11.47
C LEU A 134 15.28 7.57 11.17
N LYS A 135 15.80 6.82 12.14
CA LYS A 135 16.96 5.96 11.92
C LYS A 135 16.48 4.51 11.71
N PRO A 136 17.28 3.66 11.03
CA PRO A 136 16.96 2.24 10.85
C PRO A 136 16.58 1.52 12.16
N GLU A 137 17.21 1.90 13.27
CA GLU A 137 16.99 1.29 14.60
C GLU A 137 15.59 1.53 15.16
N PHE A 138 14.84 2.47 14.57
CA PHE A 138 13.42 2.64 14.86
C PHE A 138 12.61 1.39 14.46
N PHE A 139 12.96 0.77 13.33
CA PHE A 139 12.24 -0.38 12.79
C PHE A 139 12.91 -1.71 13.15
N PHE A 140 14.24 -1.76 13.22
CA PHE A 140 14.97 -3.00 13.44
C PHE A 140 16.13 -2.83 14.42
N LYS A 141 16.19 -3.68 15.45
CA LYS A 141 17.28 -3.70 16.43
C LYS A 141 17.83 -5.11 16.57
N ASN A 142 19.15 -5.27 16.47
CA ASN A 142 19.82 -6.57 16.49
C ASN A 142 19.28 -7.56 15.44
N GLY A 143 18.83 -7.05 14.29
CA GLY A 143 18.27 -7.86 13.20
C GLY A 143 16.81 -8.29 13.39
N LEU A 144 16.16 -7.90 14.49
CA LEU A 144 14.77 -8.20 14.81
C LEU A 144 13.90 -6.95 14.64
N PRO A 145 12.61 -7.10 14.27
CA PRO A 145 11.68 -5.99 14.20
C PRO A 145 11.46 -5.39 15.60
N CYS A 146 11.40 -4.06 15.66
CA CYS A 146 10.99 -3.32 16.85
C CYS A 146 9.45 -3.31 16.92
N ASP A 147 8.91 -3.55 18.11
CA ASP A 147 7.49 -3.34 18.39
C ASP A 147 7.27 -1.95 19.02
N GLY A 148 6.06 -1.42 18.89
CA GLY A 148 5.67 -0.11 19.41
C GLY A 148 4.35 -0.18 20.15
N ILE A 149 4.25 0.55 21.27
CA ILE A 149 2.98 0.70 21.99
C ILE A 149 2.30 1.96 21.47
N GLN A 150 1.13 1.80 20.84
CA GLN A 150 0.25 2.92 20.54
C GLN A 150 -0.79 3.06 21.65
N LEU A 151 -0.76 4.18 22.38
CA LEU A 151 -1.86 4.55 23.28
C LEU A 151 -3.02 5.02 22.42
N GLN A 152 -4.00 4.15 22.19
CA GLN A 152 -5.24 4.54 21.53
C GLN A 152 -6.20 5.14 22.57
N PRO A 153 -6.77 6.33 22.33
CA PRO A 153 -7.82 6.85 23.19
C PRO A 153 -9.01 5.88 23.17
N LEU A 154 -9.66 5.72 24.33
CA LEU A 154 -10.84 4.87 24.46
C LEU A 154 -11.94 5.38 23.50
N MET A 155 -12.20 4.63 22.44
CA MET A 155 -13.26 4.94 21.49
C MET A 155 -14.60 4.64 22.18
N VAL A 156 -15.34 5.68 22.56
CA VAL A 156 -16.69 5.51 23.10
C VAL A 156 -17.61 5.10 21.95
N VAL A 157 -17.94 3.80 21.87
CA VAL A 157 -18.95 3.29 20.94
C VAL A 157 -20.33 3.57 21.54
N GLY A 158 -20.81 4.81 21.36
CA GLY A 158 -22.13 5.25 21.81
C GLY A 158 -23.22 4.98 20.78
N LYS A 159 -24.39 4.49 21.22
CA LYS A 159 -25.58 4.21 20.39
C LYS A 159 -26.37 5.46 19.95
N ARG A 160 -25.73 6.64 19.85
CA ARG A 160 -26.37 7.86 19.35
C ARG A 160 -25.39 8.66 18.50
N THR A 161 -25.57 8.49 17.19
CA THR A 161 -25.12 9.37 16.13
C THR A 161 -25.70 10.77 16.31
N PHE A 162 -24.90 11.79 15.98
CA PHE A 162 -25.38 13.13 15.64
C PHE A 162 -26.21 13.09 14.35
#